data_AF-A0A2D7VT08-F1
#
_entry.id   AF-A0A2D7VT08-F1
#
_cell.length_a   1.000
_cell.length_b   1.000
_cell.length_c   1.000
_cell.angle_alpha   90.00
_cell.angle_beta   90.00
_cell.angle_gamma   90.00
#
_symmetry.space_group_name_H-M   'P 1'
#
loop_
_entity.id
_entity.type
_entity.pdbx_description
1 polymer ?
#
loop_
_entity_poly.entity_id
_entity_poly.type
_entity_poly.pdbx_seq_one_letter_code
_entity_poly.pdbx_strand_id
1 'polypeptide(L)'
;MTGKEKTATIPIGHADGISRAFGKGVGWVTIAGKKAPIVGNVCMDMLMVNVTDIACEEGDEVIIFGENPSAEALANAIGSIPYELLTAVSQRVKRVVCRN
;
A
#
# COMPACT_ATOMS: atom_id res chain seq x y z
N MET A 1 -20.63 -15.45 -1.27
CA MET A 1 -19.91 -15.20 -0.01
C MET A 1 -20.44 -13.90 0.56
N THR A 2 -21.25 -13.96 1.61
CA THR A 2 -21.91 -12.82 2.26
C THR A 2 -21.34 -12.66 3.66
N GLY A 3 -20.08 -12.22 3.74
CA GLY A 3 -19.44 -11.78 4.98
C GLY A 3 -19.38 -10.25 5.02
N LYS A 4 -19.46 -9.66 6.21
CA LYS A 4 -19.27 -8.21 6.39
C LYS A 4 -17.80 -7.88 6.16
N GLU A 5 -17.51 -7.07 5.15
CA GLU A 5 -16.16 -6.59 4.87
C GLU A 5 -15.87 -5.33 5.71
N LYS A 6 -14.69 -5.26 6.31
CA LYS A 6 -14.15 -4.03 6.92
C LYS A 6 -12.99 -3.54 6.06
N THR A 7 -13.03 -2.28 5.66
CA THR A 7 -11.96 -1.63 4.92
C THR A 7 -11.32 -0.51 5.75
N ALA A 8 -10.05 -0.23 5.47
CA ALA A 8 -9.35 0.94 5.96
C ALA A 8 -8.94 1.81 4.77
N THR A 9 -9.07 3.13 4.93
CA THR A 9 -8.65 4.11 3.93
C THR A 9 -7.30 4.68 4.33
N ILE A 10 -6.34 4.64 3.41
CA ILE A 10 -4.98 5.14 3.63
C ILE A 10 -4.81 6.40 2.79
N PRO A 11 -4.37 7.53 3.36
CA PRO A 11 -4.24 8.81 2.66
C PRO A 11 -2.96 8.86 1.81
N ILE A 12 -2.80 7.88 0.92
CA ILE A 12 -1.76 7.83 -0.10
C ILE A 12 -2.35 7.25 -1.39
N GLY A 13 -1.96 7.81 -2.52
CA GLY A 13 -2.47 7.38 -3.82
C GLY A 13 -1.43 7.46 -4.93
N HIS A 14 -1.90 7.46 -6.17
CA HIS A 14 -1.00 7.45 -7.32
C HIS A 14 -0.26 8.77 -7.53
N ALA A 15 -0.75 9.89 -6.99
CA ALA A 15 0.00 11.14 -7.02
C ALA A 15 1.20 11.14 -6.05
N ASP A 16 1.24 10.19 -5.12
CA ASP A 16 2.35 9.97 -4.18
C ASP A 16 3.36 8.94 -4.71
N GLY A 17 3.07 8.30 -5.84
CA GLY A 17 3.91 7.31 -6.50
C GLY A 17 3.38 5.88 -6.47
N ILE A 18 2.19 5.65 -5.90
CA ILE A 18 1.60 4.31 -5.82
C ILE A 18 0.89 3.95 -7.13
N SER A 19 1.45 3.04 -7.92
CA SER A 19 0.90 2.67 -9.23
C SER A 19 -0.58 2.28 -9.15
N ARG A 20 -1.38 2.78 -10.10
CA ARG A 20 -2.80 2.40 -10.22
C ARG A 20 -3.00 0.91 -10.49
N ALA A 21 -1.97 0.24 -11.00
CA ALA A 21 -1.98 -1.21 -11.25
C ALA A 21 -2.07 -2.04 -9.96
N PHE A 22 -1.74 -1.48 -8.79
CA PHE A 22 -1.84 -2.17 -7.51
C PHE A 22 -3.28 -2.38 -7.00
N GLY A 23 -4.27 -1.76 -7.64
CA GLY A 23 -5.67 -1.94 -7.28
C GLY A 23 -6.18 -3.38 -7.48
N LYS A 24 -7.44 -3.61 -7.10
CA LYS A 24 -8.21 -4.82 -7.38
C LYS A 24 -7.57 -6.10 -6.82
N GLY A 25 -6.92 -5.99 -5.67
CA GLY A 25 -6.29 -7.09 -4.95
C GLY A 25 -4.88 -7.45 -5.45
N VAL A 26 -4.34 -6.73 -6.44
CA VAL A 26 -3.01 -7.01 -6.99
C VAL A 26 -1.90 -6.63 -6.00
N GLY A 27 -1.95 -5.41 -5.49
CA GLY A 27 -1.05 -4.92 -4.44
C GLY A 27 -1.61 -5.11 -3.04
N TRP A 28 -0.75 -4.91 -2.05
CA TRP A 28 -1.10 -4.98 -0.63
C TRP A 28 -0.17 -4.09 0.18
N VAL A 29 -0.58 -3.82 1.42
CA VAL A 29 0.23 -3.16 2.45
C VAL A 29 0.36 -4.09 3.64
N THR A 30 1.20 -3.73 4.62
CA THR A 30 1.26 -4.40 5.91
C THR A 30 0.69 -3.50 7.02
N ILE A 31 -0.24 -4.04 7.80
CA ILE A 31 -0.84 -3.39 8.99
C ILE A 31 -0.79 -4.39 10.14
N ALA A 32 -0.29 -3.97 11.30
CA ALA A 32 -0.12 -4.86 12.46
C ALA A 32 0.60 -6.19 12.13
N GLY A 33 1.62 -6.13 11.25
CA GLY A 33 2.37 -7.30 10.76
C GLY A 33 1.60 -8.22 9.81
N LYS A 34 0.37 -7.88 9.41
CA LYS A 34 -0.48 -8.68 8.53
C LYS A 34 -0.62 -8.04 7.15
N LYS A 35 -0.68 -8.89 6.11
CA LYS A 35 -0.95 -8.49 4.73
C LYS A 35 -2.40 -8.01 4.58
N ALA A 36 -2.58 -6.77 4.14
CA ALA A 36 -3.87 -6.14 3.84
C ALA A 36 -3.97 -5.84 2.33
N PRO A 37 -4.74 -6.61 1.54
CA PRO A 37 -4.88 -6.41 0.09
C PRO A 37 -5.54 -5.08 -0.25
N ILE A 38 -5.05 -4.40 -1.30
CA ILE A 38 -5.66 -3.17 -1.81
C ILE A 38 -6.95 -3.54 -2.54
N VAL A 39 -8.08 -3.00 -2.09
CA VAL A 39 -9.40 -3.22 -2.70
C VAL A 39 -9.83 -2.00 -3.53
N GLY A 40 -10.56 -2.26 -4.61
CA GLY A 40 -10.95 -1.21 -5.54
C GLY A 40 -9.76 -0.62 -6.30
N ASN A 41 -9.87 0.63 -6.76
CA ASN A 41 -8.79 1.30 -7.48
C ASN A 41 -7.91 2.12 -6.52
N VAL A 42 -6.63 2.31 -6.88
CA VAL A 42 -5.81 3.36 -6.26
C VAL A 42 -6.25 4.71 -6.84
N CYS A 43 -6.77 5.58 -5.98
CA CYS A 43 -7.19 6.94 -6.32
C CYS A 43 -5.99 7.89 -6.29
N MET A 44 -6.23 9.19 -6.55
CA MET A 44 -5.15 10.20 -6.61
C MET A 44 -4.43 10.34 -5.26
N ASP A 45 -5.20 10.43 -4.19
CA ASP A 45 -4.71 10.77 -2.85
C ASP A 45 -5.08 9.72 -1.78
N MET A 46 -5.71 8.61 -2.19
CA MET A 46 -6.10 7.54 -1.27
C MET A 46 -6.16 6.16 -1.92
N LEU A 47 -6.04 5.14 -1.09
CA LEU A 47 -6.33 3.76 -1.43
C LEU A 47 -7.08 3.07 -0.28
N MET A 48 -7.81 2.02 -0.59
CA MET A 48 -8.55 1.23 0.41
C MET A 48 -7.94 -0.15 0.50
N VAL A 49 -7.89 -0.71 1.70
CA VAL A 49 -7.39 -2.07 1.95
C VAL A 49 -8.39 -2.87 2.77
N ASN A 50 -8.47 -4.17 2.52
CA ASN A 50 -9.31 -5.06 3.32
C ASN A 50 -8.61 -5.38 4.65
N VAL A 51 -9.28 -5.07 5.75
CA VAL A 51 -8.82 -5.26 7.13
C VAL A 51 -9.81 -6.11 7.94
N THR A 52 -10.64 -6.91 7.27
CA THR A 52 -11.70 -7.72 7.92
C THR A 52 -11.15 -8.58 9.06
N ASP A 53 -9.95 -9.16 8.88
CA ASP A 53 -9.29 -10.04 9.87
C ASP A 53 -8.07 -9.39 10.54
N ILE A 54 -7.98 -8.05 10.48
CA ILE A 54 -6.88 -7.26 11.05
C ILE A 54 -7.46 -6.34 12.12
N ALA A 55 -7.00 -6.55 13.37
CA ALA A 55 -7.28 -5.64 14.46
C ALA A 55 -6.40 -4.39 14.30
N CYS A 56 -7.02 -3.28 13.91
CA CYS A 56 -6.38 -1.99 13.72
C CYS A 56 -7.38 -0.85 13.93
N GLU A 57 -6.84 0.32 14.25
CA GLU A 57 -7.55 1.57 14.51
C GLU A 57 -6.99 2.72 13.65
N GLU A 58 -7.69 3.85 13.65
CA GLU A 58 -7.22 5.04 12.94
C GLU A 58 -5.91 5.56 13.55
N GLY A 59 -4.92 5.84 12.70
CA GLY A 59 -3.60 6.31 13.13
C GLY A 59 -2.56 5.21 13.31
N ASP A 60 -2.95 3.93 13.22
CA ASP A 60 -1.99 2.82 13.20
C ASP A 60 -1.03 2.90 12.01
N GLU A 61 0.17 2.37 12.21
CA GLU A 61 1.20 2.33 11.17
C GLU A 61 0.79 1.43 10.01
N VAL A 62 1.07 1.91 8.80
CA VAL A 62 0.90 1.17 7.55
C VAL A 62 2.22 1.18 6.79
N ILE A 63 2.73 -0.02 6.50
CA ILE A 63 3.92 -0.18 5.66
C ILE A 63 3.45 -0.41 4.22
N ILE A 64 3.70 0.57 3.35
CA ILE A 64 3.38 0.46 1.92
C ILE A 64 4.39 -0.47 1.22
N PHE A 65 5.69 -0.23 1.45
CA PHE A 65 6.78 -1.12 1.06
C PHE A 65 8.03 -0.83 1.89
N GLY A 66 8.90 -1.83 2.03
CA GLY A 66 10.10 -1.79 2.86
C GLY A 66 10.68 -3.19 2.98
N GLU A 67 10.82 -3.70 4.21
CA GLU A 67 11.18 -5.11 4.43
C GLU A 67 10.02 -6.05 4.07
N ASN A 68 8.79 -5.69 4.44
CA ASN A 68 7.59 -6.47 4.12
C ASN A 68 6.34 -5.60 3.93
N PRO A 69 5.81 -5.45 2.70
CA PRO A 69 6.31 -6.07 1.47
C PRO A 69 7.59 -5.42 0.94
N SER A 70 8.44 -6.21 0.28
CA SER A 70 9.58 -5.68 -0.46
C SER A 70 9.15 -4.99 -1.75
N ALA A 71 9.96 -4.04 -2.22
CA ALA A 71 9.72 -3.37 -3.50
C ALA A 71 9.69 -4.37 -4.67
N GLU A 72 10.49 -5.43 -4.59
CA GLU A 72 10.52 -6.51 -5.57
C GLU A 72 9.23 -7.32 -5.59
N ALA A 73 8.69 -7.69 -4.42
CA ALA A 73 7.43 -8.42 -4.33
C ALA A 73 6.28 -7.64 -4.95
N LEU A 74 6.22 -6.32 -4.70
CA LEU A 74 5.20 -5.46 -5.29
C LEU A 74 5.41 -5.26 -6.80
N ALA A 75 6.63 -4.96 -7.24
CA ALA A 75 6.90 -4.77 -8.66
C ALA A 75 6.52 -6.00 -9.49
N ASN A 76 6.85 -7.20 -8.99
CA ASN A 76 6.46 -8.46 -9.62
C ASN A 76 4.94 -8.63 -9.71
N ALA A 77 4.17 -8.15 -8.71
CA ALA A 77 2.71 -8.25 -8.71
C ALA A 77 2.06 -7.48 -9.87
N ILE A 78 2.70 -6.41 -10.37
CA ILE A 78 2.20 -5.59 -11.48
C ILE A 78 3.02 -5.78 -12.78
N GLY A 79 3.92 -6.76 -12.83
CA GLY A 79 4.76 -7.03 -14.01
C GLY A 79 5.78 -5.92 -14.31
N SER A 80 6.30 -5.27 -13.27
CA SER A 80 7.26 -4.16 -13.34
C SER A 80 8.59 -4.54 -12.66
N ILE A 81 9.52 -3.59 -12.57
CA ILE A 81 10.80 -3.72 -11.87
C ILE A 81 10.83 -2.85 -10.59
N PRO A 82 11.60 -3.23 -9.55
CA PRO A 82 11.64 -2.50 -8.28
C PRO A 82 11.96 -1.01 -8.43
N TYR A 83 12.81 -0.66 -9.41
CA TYR A 83 13.23 0.73 -9.66
C TYR A 83 12.07 1.65 -10.07
N GLU A 84 11.05 1.15 -10.78
CA GLU A 84 9.89 1.97 -11.12
C GLU A 84 9.11 2.36 -9.85
N LEU A 85 8.92 1.43 -8.92
CA LEU A 85 8.28 1.72 -7.63
C LEU A 85 9.11 2.69 -6.78
N LEU A 86 10.42 2.44 -6.66
CA LEU A 86 11.31 3.26 -5.82
C LEU A 86 11.45 4.70 -6.33
N THR A 87 11.53 4.87 -7.66
CA THR A 87 11.70 6.19 -8.29
C THR A 87 10.38 6.93 -8.49
N ALA A 88 9.23 6.24 -8.46
CA ALA A 88 7.92 6.87 -8.58
C ALA A 88 7.50 7.68 -7.35
N VAL A 89 8.13 7.46 -6.18
CA VAL A 89 7.80 8.18 -4.94
C VAL A 89 7.93 9.69 -5.14
N SER A 90 6.79 10.37 -5.12
CA SER A 90 6.69 11.77 -5.53
C SER A 90 7.22 12.73 -4.46
N GLN A 91 7.28 14.02 -4.81
CA GLN A 91 7.68 15.08 -3.88
C GLN A 91 6.65 15.35 -2.77
N ARG A 92 5.42 14.80 -2.88
CA ARG A 92 4.40 14.90 -1.83
C ARG A 92 4.77 14.08 -0.58
N VAL A 93 5.57 13.02 -0.77
CA VAL A 93 6.02 12.16 0.31
C VAL A 93 7.19 12.80 1.04
N LYS A 94 7.00 13.09 2.33
CA LYS A 94 8.05 13.63 3.20
C LYS A 94 9.22 12.64 3.29
N ARG A 95 10.43 13.11 2.98
CA ARG A 95 11.66 12.32 3.11
C ARG A 95 12.34 12.64 4.43
N VAL A 96 12.64 11.61 5.20
CA VAL A 96 13.38 11.71 6.46
C VAL A 96 14.62 10.83 6.33
N VAL A 97 15.80 11.41 6.56
CA VAL A 97 17.07 10.67 6.52
C VAL A 97 17.39 10.20 7.93
N CYS A 98 17.27 8.90 8.16
CA CYS A 98 17.66 8.27 9.41
C CYS A 98 19.10 7.77 9.30
N ARG A 99 19.94 8.00 10.31
CA ARG A 99 21.18 7.25 10.50
C ARG A 99 20.85 6.04 11.34
N ASN A 100 21.23 4.85 10.85
CA ASN A 100 21.26 3.64 11.68
C ASN A 100 22.37 3.73 12.71
#